data_AF-A0A7S2YM50-F1
#
_entry.id   AF-A0A7S2YM50-F1
#
_cell.length_a   1.000
_cell.length_b   1.000
_cell.length_c   1.000
_cell.angle_alpha   90.00
_cell.angle_beta   90.00
_cell.angle_gamma   90.00
#
_symmetry.space_group_name_H-M   'P 1'
#
loop_
_entity.id
_entity.type
_entity.pdbx_description
1 polymer ?
#
loop_
_entity_poly.entity_id
_entity_poly.type
_entity_poly.pdbx_seq_one_letter_code
_entity_poly.pdbx_strand_id
1 'polypeptide(L)'
;FSLPCSRARTSSPASLKSVSIKQSGSEVRADQDVKESTKARPLHQNWYPVATVDSLKDDRPNQVEVLGKPLVTYYDKSSNQWKVLDDMCSHRFAPLSEGRVVDGSRLQCAYHGWEFSCEGTCTN
;
A
#
# COMPACT_ATOMS: atom_id res chain seq x y z
N PHE A 1 15.04 7.31 21.26
CA PHE A 1 13.60 7.57 21.29
C PHE A 1 13.02 7.26 19.91
N SER A 2 12.67 6.01 19.66
CA SER A 2 12.05 5.55 18.41
C SER A 2 10.54 5.75 18.50
N LEU A 3 10.01 6.68 17.71
CA LEU A 3 8.57 6.90 17.62
C LEU A 3 7.91 5.70 16.90
N PRO A 4 6.77 5.20 17.40
CA PRO A 4 6.06 4.11 16.73
C PRO A 4 5.48 4.58 15.40
N CYS A 5 5.54 3.69 14.41
CA CYS A 5 4.91 3.83 13.11
C CYS A 5 3.42 4.16 13.27
N SER A 6 2.96 5.27 12.70
CA SER A 6 1.54 5.66 12.80
C SER A 6 0.65 4.62 12.12
N ARG A 7 -0.46 4.24 12.77
CA ARG A 7 -1.44 3.30 12.20
C ARG A 7 -2.00 3.82 10.88
N ALA A 8 -2.10 2.95 9.88
CA ALA A 8 -2.81 3.24 8.64
C ALA A 8 -4.30 3.55 8.92
N ARG A 9 -4.83 4.60 8.28
CA ARG A 9 -6.26 4.96 8.32
C ARG A 9 -7.06 3.98 7.47
N THR A 10 -7.93 3.19 8.11
CA THR A 10 -8.96 2.41 7.44
C THR A 10 -10.27 3.19 7.44
N SER A 11 -10.74 3.65 6.27
CA SER A 11 -12.09 4.21 6.13
C SER A 11 -13.13 3.09 6.09
N SER A 12 -14.08 3.12 7.03
CA SER A 12 -15.21 2.18 7.14
C SER A 12 -16.17 2.32 5.94
N PRO A 13 -16.75 1.24 5.39
CA PRO A 13 -17.74 1.34 4.33
C PRO A 13 -19.08 1.85 4.90
N ALA A 14 -19.60 2.93 4.33
CA ALA A 14 -20.90 3.48 4.71
C ALA A 14 -22.05 2.54 4.31
N SER A 15 -22.99 2.36 5.22
CA SER A 15 -24.20 1.52 5.08
C SER A 15 -25.17 2.12 4.06
N LEU A 16 -25.53 1.35 3.03
CA LEU A 16 -26.48 1.74 1.99
C LEU A 16 -27.93 1.61 2.51
N LYS A 17 -28.68 2.71 2.53
CA LYS A 17 -30.14 2.69 2.71
C LYS A 17 -30.81 2.59 1.34
N SER A 18 -31.79 1.70 1.20
CA SER A 18 -32.64 1.57 0.02
C SER A 18 -33.61 2.75 -0.11
N VAL A 19 -33.58 3.45 -1.24
CA VAL A 19 -34.54 4.52 -1.58
C VAL A 19 -35.45 4.02 -2.70
N SER A 20 -36.76 4.07 -2.47
CA SER A 20 -37.79 3.72 -3.46
C SER A 20 -37.94 4.79 -4.52
N ILE A 21 -37.92 4.40 -5.80
CA ILE A 21 -38.07 5.29 -6.96
C ILE A 21 -39.54 5.34 -7.38
N LYS A 22 -40.13 6.53 -7.43
CA LYS A 22 -41.39 6.81 -8.15
C LYS A 22 -41.05 7.33 -9.54
N GLN A 23 -41.60 6.68 -10.57
CA GLN A 23 -41.48 7.13 -11.95
C GLN A 23 -42.59 8.15 -12.26
N SER A 24 -42.20 9.36 -12.66
CA SER A 24 -43.04 10.27 -13.45
C SER A 24 -42.13 11.06 -14.36
N GLY A 25 -42.26 10.84 -15.67
CA GLY A 25 -41.47 11.52 -16.68
C GLY A 25 -42.02 12.91 -17.01
N SER A 26 -41.12 13.84 -17.37
CA SER A 26 -41.32 14.84 -18.42
C SER A 26 -40.07 15.72 -18.57
N GLU A 27 -39.65 15.91 -19.81
CA GLU A 27 -38.79 16.96 -20.38
C GLU A 27 -37.26 16.82 -20.28
N VAL A 28 -36.66 16.64 -21.47
CA VAL A 28 -35.23 16.51 -21.70
C VAL A 28 -34.63 17.93 -21.74
N ARG A 29 -33.97 18.33 -20.66
CA ARG A 29 -33.02 19.45 -20.67
C ARG A 29 -31.66 18.92 -21.09
N ALA A 30 -30.96 19.65 -21.95
CA ALA A 30 -29.63 19.31 -22.41
C ALA A 30 -28.64 19.32 -21.23
N ASP A 31 -28.29 18.12 -20.75
CA ASP A 31 -27.37 17.92 -19.64
C ASP A 31 -25.93 17.89 -20.18
N GLN A 32 -25.25 19.04 -20.11
CA GLN A 32 -23.81 19.13 -20.40
C GLN A 32 -22.93 18.61 -19.24
N ASP A 33 -23.54 18.12 -18.16
CA ASP A 33 -22.86 17.73 -16.91
C ASP A 33 -22.48 16.24 -16.81
N VAL A 34 -22.78 15.41 -17.81
CA VAL A 34 -22.59 13.94 -17.74
C VAL A 34 -21.17 13.47 -18.14
N LYS A 35 -20.30 14.36 -18.66
CA LYS A 35 -19.02 13.95 -19.27
C LYS A 35 -17.86 13.69 -18.29
N GLU A 36 -17.92 14.13 -17.04
CA GLU A 36 -16.80 13.97 -16.09
C GLU A 36 -16.71 12.56 -15.48
N SER A 37 -17.82 11.81 -15.44
CA SER A 37 -17.95 10.58 -14.65
C SER A 37 -17.34 9.32 -15.29
N THR A 38 -16.83 9.39 -16.53
CA THR A 38 -16.37 8.20 -17.31
C THR A 38 -14.87 8.11 -17.55
N LYS A 39 -14.05 9.05 -17.04
CA LYS A 39 -12.60 8.97 -17.22
C LYS A 39 -12.00 7.87 -16.34
N ALA A 40 -11.52 6.80 -16.97
CA ALA A 40 -10.81 5.73 -16.26
C ALA A 40 -9.59 6.28 -15.51
N ARG A 41 -9.38 5.83 -14.27
CA ARG A 41 -8.21 6.22 -13.47
C ARG A 41 -6.94 5.66 -14.12
N PRO A 42 -5.82 6.42 -14.12
CA PRO A 42 -4.51 5.88 -14.49
C PRO A 42 -4.22 4.59 -13.74
N LEU A 43 -3.57 3.62 -14.39
CA LEU A 43 -3.31 2.29 -13.80
C LEU A 43 -2.69 2.40 -12.40
N HIS A 44 -1.65 3.21 -12.24
CA HIS A 44 -0.94 3.39 -10.97
C HIS A 44 -1.73 4.09 -9.85
N GLN A 45 -2.99 4.49 -10.07
CA GLN A 45 -3.86 5.13 -9.07
C GLN A 45 -5.00 4.22 -8.59
N ASN A 46 -4.84 2.91 -8.79
CA ASN A 46 -5.81 1.89 -8.35
C ASN A 46 -5.25 1.03 -7.22
N TRP A 47 -6.15 0.33 -6.52
CA TRP A 47 -5.78 -0.67 -5.52
C TRP A 47 -5.44 -1.99 -6.20
N TYR A 48 -4.32 -2.59 -5.81
CA TYR A 48 -3.86 -3.87 -6.32
C TYR A 48 -3.69 -4.87 -5.18
N PRO A 49 -4.23 -6.09 -5.30
CA PRO A 49 -3.88 -7.16 -4.38
C PRO A 49 -2.41 -7.54 -4.59
N VAL A 50 -1.65 -7.61 -3.49
CA VAL A 50 -0.21 -7.86 -3.53
C VAL A 50 0.11 -9.34 -3.24
N ALA A 51 -0.48 -9.89 -2.17
CA ALA A 51 -0.28 -11.28 -1.74
C ALA A 51 -1.37 -11.69 -0.74
N THR A 52 -1.57 -12.99 -0.55
CA THR A 52 -2.32 -13.51 0.61
C THR A 52 -1.39 -13.62 1.82
N VAL A 53 -1.91 -13.43 3.04
CA VAL A 53 -1.09 -13.50 4.26
C VAL A 53 -0.37 -14.84 4.39
N ASP A 54 -1.05 -15.94 4.05
CA ASP A 54 -0.48 -17.30 4.13
C ASP A 54 0.69 -17.54 3.14
N SER A 55 0.78 -16.73 2.07
CA SER A 55 1.90 -16.81 1.12
C SER A 55 3.13 -16.01 1.56
N LEU A 56 2.95 -15.08 2.52
CA LEU A 56 4.00 -14.24 3.05
C LEU A 56 4.63 -14.88 4.29
N LYS A 57 5.93 -14.69 4.43
CA LYS A 57 6.66 -15.15 5.61
C LYS A 57 6.86 -13.97 6.56
N ASP A 58 6.46 -14.14 7.81
CA ASP A 58 6.50 -13.09 8.84
C ASP A 58 7.87 -13.00 9.55
N ASP A 59 8.77 -13.93 9.28
CA ASP A 59 10.12 -14.00 9.81
C ASP A 59 11.17 -13.33 8.91
N ARG A 60 10.81 -12.97 7.67
CA ARG A 60 11.72 -12.32 6.71
C ARG A 60 11.00 -11.40 5.72
N PRO A 61 11.74 -10.50 5.04
CA PRO A 61 11.20 -9.75 3.93
C PRO A 61 10.81 -10.67 2.76
N ASN A 62 9.77 -10.30 2.02
CA ASN A 62 9.27 -11.00 0.85
C ASN A 62 9.26 -10.04 -0.33
N GLN A 63 9.77 -10.47 -1.48
CA GLN A 63 9.68 -9.72 -2.72
C GLN A 63 8.31 -9.91 -3.35
N VAL A 64 7.72 -8.83 -3.86
CA VAL A 64 6.48 -8.83 -4.65
C VAL A 64 6.61 -7.80 -5.79
N GLU A 65 5.82 -7.95 -6.85
CA GLU A 65 5.84 -7.02 -7.97
C GLU A 65 4.42 -6.59 -8.35
N VAL A 66 4.22 -5.28 -8.57
CA VAL A 66 2.95 -4.72 -9.04
C VAL A 66 3.22 -3.76 -10.19
N LEU A 67 2.64 -4.03 -11.37
CA LEU A 67 2.82 -3.22 -12.58
C LEU A 67 4.31 -2.97 -12.94
N GLY A 68 5.17 -3.99 -12.77
CA GLY A 68 6.61 -3.86 -13.03
C GLY A 68 7.39 -3.09 -11.95
N LYS A 69 6.74 -2.69 -10.85
CA LYS A 69 7.42 -2.09 -9.69
C LYS A 69 7.77 -3.15 -8.66
N PRO A 70 9.06 -3.34 -8.34
CA PRO A 70 9.46 -4.26 -7.29
C PRO A 70 9.18 -3.63 -5.92
N LEU A 71 8.50 -4.37 -5.06
CA LEU A 71 8.12 -3.98 -3.72
C LEU A 71 8.59 -5.04 -2.72
N VAL A 72 8.88 -4.62 -1.49
CA VAL A 72 9.22 -5.51 -0.38
C VAL A 72 8.10 -5.47 0.65
N THR A 73 7.63 -6.65 1.05
CA THR A 73 6.69 -6.79 2.16
C THR A 73 7.37 -7.46 3.34
N TYR A 74 7.15 -6.95 4.54
CA TYR A 74 7.72 -7.54 5.75
C TYR A 74 6.78 -7.33 6.94
N TYR A 75 6.92 -8.17 7.95
CA TYR A 75 6.11 -8.09 9.15
C TYR A 75 6.79 -7.22 10.20
N ASP A 76 6.15 -6.10 10.56
CA ASP A 76 6.58 -5.24 11.66
C ASP A 76 5.97 -5.78 12.96
N LYS A 77 6.81 -6.45 13.75
CA LYS A 77 6.46 -7.03 15.05
C LYS A 77 6.19 -5.96 16.11
N SER A 78 6.73 -4.75 15.96
CA SER A 78 6.46 -3.66 16.91
C SER A 78 5.05 -3.10 16.75
N SER A 79 4.54 -3.00 15.52
CA SER A 79 3.17 -2.52 15.26
C SER A 79 2.15 -3.64 15.04
N ASN A 80 2.61 -4.88 14.92
CA ASN A 80 1.81 -6.08 14.61
C ASN A 80 1.09 -5.95 13.26
N GLN A 81 1.79 -5.40 12.25
CA GLN A 81 1.24 -5.10 10.92
C GLN A 81 2.21 -5.46 9.80
N TRP A 82 1.67 -5.85 8.65
CA TRP A 82 2.43 -5.91 7.41
C TRP A 82 2.77 -4.50 6.91
N LYS A 83 4.00 -4.33 6.44
CA LYS A 83 4.51 -3.11 5.80
C LYS A 83 4.90 -3.42 4.35
N VAL A 84 4.82 -2.41 3.50
CA VAL A 84 5.23 -2.48 2.10
C VAL A 84 6.07 -1.25 1.79
N LEU A 85 7.26 -1.46 1.20
CA LEU A 85 8.16 -0.41 0.74
C LEU A 85 8.57 -0.71 -0.71
N ASP A 86 9.20 0.26 -1.38
CA ASP A 86 9.90 -0.01 -2.63
C ASP A 86 11.05 -1.00 -2.36
N ASP A 87 11.22 -2.02 -3.21
CA ASP A 87 12.29 -3.02 -3.05
C ASP A 87 13.64 -2.51 -3.57
N MET A 88 14.02 -1.29 -3.16
CA MET A 88 15.20 -0.60 -3.67
C MET A 88 15.86 0.22 -2.57
N CYS A 89 17.07 -0.19 -2.18
CA CYS A 89 17.90 0.58 -1.27
C CYS A 89 18.34 1.90 -1.93
N SER A 90 18.10 3.03 -1.27
CA SER A 90 18.47 4.37 -1.78
C SER A 90 19.98 4.58 -1.99
N HIS A 91 20.83 3.71 -1.43
CA HIS A 91 22.28 3.76 -1.64
C HIS A 91 22.67 3.33 -3.06
N ARG A 92 22.34 2.10 -3.48
CA ARG A 92 22.74 1.51 -4.78
C ARG A 92 21.72 0.54 -5.37
N PHE A 93 20.44 0.73 -5.05
CA PHE A 93 19.30 -0.04 -5.56
C PHE A 93 19.36 -1.56 -5.29
N ALA A 94 20.13 -1.98 -4.29
CA ALA A 94 20.08 -3.36 -3.82
C ALA A 94 18.65 -3.70 -3.34
N PRO A 95 18.13 -4.90 -3.65
CA PRO A 95 16.80 -5.32 -3.20
C PRO A 95 16.77 -5.41 -1.68
N LEU A 96 15.82 -4.71 -1.06
CA LEU A 96 15.61 -4.75 0.39
C LEU A 96 14.99 -6.08 0.84
N SER A 97 14.35 -6.79 -0.09
CA SER A 97 13.78 -8.12 0.10
C SER A 97 14.83 -9.21 0.40
N GLU A 98 16.08 -8.98 -0.01
CA GLU A 98 17.23 -9.83 0.37
C GLU A 98 17.77 -9.52 1.78
N GLY A 99 17.28 -8.43 2.38
CA GLY A 99 17.67 -7.95 3.70
C GLY A 99 17.06 -8.73 4.87
N ARG A 100 16.98 -8.08 6.03
CA ARG A 100 16.35 -8.64 7.23
C ARG A 100 15.66 -7.58 8.06
N VAL A 101 14.67 -7.99 8.86
CA VAL A 101 14.02 -7.11 9.84
C VAL A 101 14.88 -7.05 11.11
N VAL A 102 15.23 -5.84 11.55
CA VAL A 102 16.01 -5.58 12.77
C VAL A 102 15.16 -4.81 13.78
N ASP A 103 15.40 -5.06 15.07
CA ASP A 103 14.65 -4.50 16.19
C ASP A 103 13.12 -4.63 16.05
N GLY A 104 12.68 -5.68 15.35
CA GLY A 104 11.28 -6.00 15.11
C GLY A 104 10.51 -5.03 14.21
N SER A 105 11.12 -4.00 13.63
CA SER A 105 10.38 -2.97 12.86
C SER A 105 11.13 -2.35 11.69
N ARG A 106 12.47 -2.27 11.75
CA ARG A 106 13.28 -1.65 10.70
C ARG A 106 13.74 -2.68 9.69
N LEU A 107 13.85 -2.27 8.44
CA LEU A 107 14.33 -3.13 7.36
C LEU A 107 15.80 -2.82 7.09
N GLN A 108 16.69 -3.78 7.32
CA GLN A 108 18.13 -3.64 7.05
C GLN A 108 18.49 -4.25 5.70
N CYS A 109 19.15 -3.46 4.84
CA CYS A 109 19.66 -3.88 3.53
C CYS A 109 20.81 -4.89 3.66
N ALA A 110 20.75 -5.98 2.87
CA ALA A 110 21.79 -7.03 2.87
C ALA A 110 23.15 -6.57 2.36
N TYR A 111 23.21 -5.46 1.59
CA TYR A 111 24.46 -5.05 0.96
C TYR A 111 25.44 -4.41 1.96
N HIS A 112 25.04 -3.31 2.61
CA HIS A 112 25.91 -2.55 3.53
C HIS A 112 25.24 -2.23 4.87
N GLY A 113 24.12 -2.89 5.17
CA GLY A 113 23.47 -2.74 6.48
C GLY A 113 22.71 -1.44 6.70
N TRP A 114 22.40 -0.66 5.64
CA TRP A 114 21.56 0.53 5.76
C TRP A 114 20.17 0.14 6.26
N GLU A 115 19.62 0.92 7.19
CA GLU A 115 18.37 0.61 7.87
C GLU A 115 17.27 1.60 7.54
N PHE A 116 16.10 1.07 7.22
CA PHE A 116 14.93 1.83 6.81
C PHE A 116 13.84 1.70 7.88
N SER A 117 13.19 2.81 8.23
CA SER A 117 11.97 2.80 9.04
C SER A 117 10.81 2.16 8.26
N CYS A 118 9.70 1.88 8.94
CA CYS A 118 8.48 1.39 8.30
C CYS A 118 7.84 2.39 7.32
N GLU A 119 8.23 3.67 7.37
CA GLU A 119 7.87 4.70 6.39
C GLU A 119 8.87 4.79 5.22
N GLY A 120 9.91 3.96 5.20
CA GLY A 120 10.94 3.96 4.16
C GLY A 120 12.03 5.03 4.32
N THR A 121 12.07 5.72 5.46
CA THR A 121 13.15 6.69 5.74
C THR A 121 14.42 5.96 6.13
N CYS A 122 15.55 6.29 5.50
CA CYS A 122 16.86 5.78 5.90
C CYS A 122 17.24 6.37 7.26
N THR A 123 17.51 5.51 8.24
CA THR A 123 17.75 5.86 9.66
C THR A 123 19.14 5.50 10.16
N ASN A 124 19.86 4.67 9.40
CA ASN A 124 21.25 4.27 9.66
C ASN A 124 21.93 3.92 8.34
#